data_AF-A0A7L3YL36-F1
#
_entry.id   AF-A0A7L3YL36-F1
#
_cell.length_a   1.000
_cell.length_b   1.000
_cell.length_c   1.000
_cell.angle_alpha   90.00
_cell.angle_beta   90.00
_cell.angle_gamma   90.00
#
_symmetry.space_group_name_H-M   'P 1'
#
loop_
_entity.id
_entity.type
_entity.pdbx_description
1 polymer ?
#
loop_
_entity_poly.entity_id
_entity_poly.type
_entity_poly.pdbx_seq_one_letter_code
_entity_poly.pdbx_strand_id
1 'polypeptide(L)' 'LLSQFVSPHTGSIYGRHITGLCNKKQKEIAKAIKRAHVFGFMPVMFKNPSFLTDPKICNVKY' A
#
# COMPACT_ATOMS: atom_id res chain seq x y z
N LEU A 1 2.20 7.07 -4.49
CA LEU A 1 1.60 5.92 -5.20
C LEU A 1 1.57 4.64 -4.36
N LEU A 2 2.69 3.98 -4.05
CA LEU A 2 2.71 2.69 -3.34
C LEU A 2 2.01 2.75 -1.96
N SER A 3 2.14 3.89 -1.27
CA SER A 3 1.48 4.20 0.00
C SER A 3 -0.06 4.12 -0.05
N GLN A 4 -0.69 4.16 -1.22
CA GLN A 4 -2.14 4.05 -1.38
C GLN A 4 -2.66 2.61 -1.26
N PHE A 5 -1.77 1.62 -1.35
CA PHE A 5 -2.10 0.19 -1.29
C PHE A 5 -1.73 -0.47 0.05
N VAL A 6 -1.45 0.35 1.08
CA VAL A 6 -1.14 -0.12 2.44
C VAL A 6 -2.09 0.49 3.47
N SER A 7 -2.31 -0.25 4.55
CA SER A 7 -3.02 0.21 5.73
C SER A 7 -2.26 1.36 6.41
N PRO A 8 -2.92 2.49 6.73
CA PRO A 8 -2.29 3.61 7.42
C PRO A 8 -1.84 3.25 8.83
N HIS A 9 -2.57 2.37 9.51
CA HIS A 9 -2.34 2.03 10.91
C HIS A 9 -1.41 0.83 11.12
N THR A 10 -1.33 -0.08 10.14
CA THR A 10 -0.57 -1.33 10.28
C THR A 10 0.52 -1.54 9.22
N GLY A 11 0.57 -0.69 8.19
CA GLY A 11 1.48 -0.86 7.05
C GLY A 11 1.20 -2.11 6.20
N SER A 12 0.16 -2.88 6.53
CA SER A 12 -0.19 -4.11 5.83
C SER A 12 -0.63 -3.82 4.40
N ILE A 13 -0.09 -4.56 3.43
CA ILE A 13 -0.48 -4.44 2.02
C ILE A 13 -1.91 -4.98 1.85
N TYR A 14 -2.79 -4.19 1.24
CA TYR A 14 -4.16 -4.61 1.00
C TYR A 14 -4.24 -5.78 0.02
N GLY A 15 -5.18 -6.69 0.27
CA GLY A 15 -5.48 -7.82 -0.60
C GLY A 15 -6.26 -7.40 -1.86
N ARG A 16 -6.31 -8.30 -2.86
CA ARG A 16 -6.96 -8.05 -4.16
C ARG A 16 -8.43 -7.65 -4.04
N HIS A 17 -9.14 -8.18 -3.04
CA HIS A 17 -10.55 -7.87 -2.79
C HIS A 17 -10.77 -6.40 -2.34
N ILE A 18 -9.72 -5.73 -1.86
CA ILE A 18 -9.75 -4.31 -1.47
C ILE A 18 -9.18 -3.43 -2.58
N THR A 19 -8.06 -3.83 -3.18
CA THR A 19 -7.35 -3.02 -4.19
C THR A 19 -8.03 -3.04 -5.55
N GLY A 20 -8.84 -4.07 -5.85
CA GLY A 20 -9.50 -4.23 -7.15
C GLY A 20 -8.56 -4.51 -8.32
N LEU A 21 -7.26 -4.73 -8.07
CA LEU A 21 -6.26 -4.90 -9.12
C LEU A 21 -6.29 -6.29 -9.76
N CYS A 22 -5.90 -6.38 -11.03
CA CYS A 22 -5.63 -7.67 -11.65
C CYS A 22 -4.42 -8.36 -10.99
N ASN A 23 -4.33 -9.68 -11.11
CA ASN A 23 -3.28 -10.49 -10.46
C ASN A 23 -1.86 -10.03 -10.80
N LYS A 24 -1.62 -9.63 -12.05
CA LYS A 24 -0.31 -9.14 -12.50
C LYS A 24 0.07 -7.87 -11.74
N LYS A 25 -0.82 -6.87 -11.70
CA LYS A 25 -0.58 -5.59 -11.02
C LYS A 25 -0.50 -5.74 -9.50
N GLN A 26 -1.32 -6.58 -8.88
CA GLN A 26 -1.22 -6.87 -7.46
C GLN A 26 0.17 -7.43 -7.09
N LYS A 27 0.71 -8.36 -7.89
CA LYS A 27 2.06 -8.90 -7.68
C LYS A 27 3.14 -7.85 -7.89
N GLU A 28 3.03 -7.00 -8.91
CA GLU A 28 3.97 -5.90 -9.16
C GLU A 28 4.01 -4.92 -7.98
N ILE A 29 2.85 -4.49 -7.50
CA ILE A 29 2.75 -3.58 -6.35
C ILE A 29 3.31 -4.21 -5.07
N ALA A 30 2.95 -5.46 -4.77
CA ALA A 30 3.47 -6.14 -3.59
C ALA A 30 5.01 -6.27 -3.62
N LYS A 31 5.61 -6.56 -4.78
CA LYS A 31 7.07 -6.59 -4.94
C LYS A 31 7.69 -5.21 -4.77
N ALA A 32 7.10 -4.17 -5.36
CA ALA A 32 7.60 -2.80 -5.25
C ALA A 32 7.56 -2.29 -3.81
N ILE A 33 6.47 -2.54 -3.08
CA ILE A 33 6.34 -2.21 -1.65
C ILE A 33 7.43 -2.89 -0.83
N LYS A 34 7.61 -4.21 -0.99
CA LYS A 34 8.65 -4.96 -0.27
C LYS A 34 10.05 -4.43 -0.56
N ARG A 35 10.36 -4.08 -1.81
CA ARG A 35 11.63 -3.45 -2.18
C ARG A 35 11.80 -2.07 -1.55
N ALA A 36 10.75 -1.24 -1.57
CA ALA A 36 10.76 0.08 -0.94
C ALA A 36 10.97 0.00 0.58
N HIS A 37 10.44 -1.03 1.25
CA HIS A 37 10.72 -1.30 2.66
C HIS A 37 12.21 -1.62 2.88
N VAL A 38 12.78 -2.54 2.10
CA VAL A 38 14.19 -2.96 2.26
C VAL A 38 15.16 -1.82 1.97
N PHE A 39 14.87 -0.98 0.98
CA PHE A 39 15.72 0.16 0.62
C PHE A 39 15.47 1.42 1.47
N GLY A 40 14.54 1.39 2.42
CA GLY A 40 14.25 2.54 3.28
C GLY A 40 13.46 3.67 2.60
N PHE A 41 12.89 3.43 1.43
CA PHE A 41 12.04 4.41 0.74
C PHE A 41 10.62 4.48 1.32
N MET A 42 10.16 3.45 2.02
CA MET A 42 8.81 3.43 2.61
C MET A 42 8.80 2.76 3.99
N PRO A 43 8.15 3.36 5.00
CA PRO A 43 8.02 2.78 6.34
C PRO A 43 7.22 1.48 6.34
N VAL A 44 7.60 0.55 7.22
CA VAL A 44 7.02 -0.80 7.29
C VAL A 44 5.75 -0.87 8.14
N MET A 45 5.72 -0.17 9.28
CA MET A 45 4.66 -0.33 10.29
C MET A 45 3.48 0.62 10.12
N PHE A 46 3.69 1.77 9.48
CA PHE A 46 2.68 2.80 9.31
C PHE A 46 2.86 3.48 7.96
N LYS A 47 1.77 4.02 7.42
CA LYS A 47 1.86 4.85 6.21
C LYS A 47 2.54 6.17 6.56
N ASN A 48 3.41 6.66 5.67
CA ASN A 48 4.05 7.95 5.86
C ASN A 48 2.97 9.07 5.95
N PRO A 49 2.99 9.93 6.99
CA PRO A 49 2.02 10.99 7.22
C PRO A 49 1.76 11.89 6.01
N SER A 50 2.79 12.19 5.21
CA SER A 50 2.69 13.05 4.03
C SER A 50 1.76 12.50 2.95
N PHE A 51 1.42 11.21 2.97
CA PHE A 51 0.52 10.57 2.02
C PHE A 51 -0.86 10.23 2.61
N LEU A 52 -1.16 10.65 3.85
CA LEU A 52 -2.46 10.35 4.47
C LEU A 52 -3.63 11.06 3.77
N THR A 53 -3.36 12.18 3.11
CA THR A 53 -4.33 12.99 2.35
C THR A 53 -4.49 12.55 0.89
N ASP A 54 -3.75 11.52 0.45
CA ASP A 54 -3.92 10.93 -0.89
C ASP A 54 -5.37 10.46 -1.10
N PRO A 55 -5.93 10.57 -2.32
CA PRO A 55 -7.24 10.02 -2.65
C PRO A 55 -7.34 8.53 -2.26
N LYS A 56 -8.44 8.16 -1.61
CA LYS A 56 -8.71 6.78 -1.21
C LYS A 56 -9.21 5.99 -2.42
N ILE A 57 -8.30 5.27 -3.07
CA ILE A 57 -8.61 4.41 -4.23
C ILE A 57 -8.99 2.96 -3.84
N CYS A 58 -8.68 2.56 -2.60
CA CYS A 58 -8.99 1.23 -2.08
C CYS A 58 -10.33 1.26 -1.34
N ASN A 59 -11.17 0.24 -1.54
CA ASN A 59 -12.47 0.14 -0.88
C ASN A 59 -12.32 -0.39 0.56
N VAL A 60 -11.87 0.48 1.47
CA VAL A 60 -11.65 0.17 2.89
C VAL A 60 -12.69 0.90 3.72
N LYS A 61 -13.48 0.14 4.48
CA LYS A 61 -14.32 0.66 5.55
C LYS A 61 -13.62 0.31 6.87
N TYR A 62 -13.35 1.32 7.69
CA TYR A 62 -12.81 1.16 9.04
C TYR A 62 -13.95 1.12 10.04
#